data_AF-A0A7K0YQI9-F1
#
_entry.id   AF-A0A7K0YQI9-F1
#
_cell.length_a   1.000
_cell.length_b   1.000
_cell.length_c   1.000
_cell.angle_alpha   90.00
_cell.angle_beta   90.00
_cell.angle_gamma   90.00
#
_symmetry.space_group_name_H-M   'P 1'
#
loop_
_entity.id
_entity.type
_entity.pdbx_description
1 polymer ?
#
loop_
_entity_poly.entity_id
_entity_poly.type
_entity_poly.pdbx_seq_one_letter_code
_entity_poly.pdbx_strand_id
1 'polypeptide(L)'
;MDEGSTMHDLNDTFEITAHLRESFIEKGHCVVRGLASAEEIAHYKPAIDEATMQRRWDKRPLQERDTYGKAFIQSAAICQHNETTQAFIYARRFARVAAQLMGCQGVRLYHDQSLYKEPGGGFTPWHQDQVYWPLQTNQTVTMWMPLVDVPNEIGGMVFADGTSHEGNLGEEVIGDASQS
;
A
#
# COMPACT_ATOMS: atom_id res chain seq x y z
N MET A 1 -25.48 16.61 17.45
CA MET A 1 -24.10 17.00 17.11
C MET A 1 -23.24 16.10 17.96
N ASP A 2 -22.60 15.13 17.32
CA ASP A 2 -21.86 14.06 17.99
C ASP A 2 -20.41 14.51 18.18
N GLU A 3 -20.04 14.87 19.40
CA GLU A 3 -18.71 15.38 19.75
C GLU A 3 -17.63 14.27 19.69
N GLY A 4 -18.00 13.01 19.40
CA GLY A 4 -17.07 11.88 19.28
C GLY A 4 -16.41 11.69 17.91
N SER A 5 -16.88 12.37 16.85
CA SER A 5 -16.49 12.05 15.46
C SER A 5 -15.14 12.63 14.99
N THR A 6 -14.44 13.42 15.81
CA THR A 6 -13.24 14.18 15.37
C THR A 6 -11.90 13.62 15.83
N MET A 7 -11.87 12.65 16.75
CA MET A 7 -10.63 12.23 17.41
C MET A 7 -9.67 11.45 16.51
N HIS A 8 -10.16 10.89 15.39
CA HIS A 8 -9.36 10.07 14.47
C HIS A 8 -9.51 10.46 13.00
N ASP A 9 -10.04 11.65 12.71
CA ASP A 9 -10.17 12.11 11.33
C ASP A 9 -8.79 12.38 10.70
N LEU A 10 -8.57 11.85 9.50
CA LEU A 10 -7.33 11.96 8.73
C LEU A 10 -7.42 13.05 7.64
N ASN A 11 -8.26 14.07 7.87
CA ASN A 11 -8.50 15.17 6.93
C ASN A 11 -7.52 16.35 7.04
N ASP A 12 -6.65 16.34 8.05
CA ASP A 12 -5.57 17.30 8.21
C ASP A 12 -4.45 17.12 7.16
N THR A 13 -3.42 17.96 7.24
CA THR A 13 -2.30 17.98 6.31
C THR A 13 -1.03 17.47 6.98
N PHE A 14 -0.27 16.66 6.26
CA PHE A 14 1.06 16.22 6.67
C PHE A 14 2.08 16.74 5.65
N GLU A 15 3.03 17.55 6.12
CA GLU A 15 4.06 18.16 5.27
C GLU A 15 5.32 17.28 5.27
N ILE A 16 5.84 16.98 4.08
CA ILE A 16 7.11 16.28 3.94
C ILE A 16 8.25 17.29 3.78
N THR A 17 9.46 16.89 4.19
CA THR A 17 10.63 17.74 3.99
C THR A 17 11.06 17.73 2.52
N ALA A 18 11.70 18.81 2.07
CA ALA A 18 12.32 18.88 0.76
C ALA A 18 13.31 17.72 0.54
N HIS A 19 14.10 17.40 1.58
CA HIS A 19 15.04 16.28 1.55
C HIS A 19 14.36 14.92 1.33
N LEU A 20 13.20 14.67 1.95
CA LEU A 20 12.46 13.43 1.73
C LEU A 20 11.95 13.33 0.28
N ARG A 21 11.47 14.44 -0.27
CA ARG A 21 11.04 14.52 -1.67
C ARG A 21 12.19 14.31 -2.65
N GLU A 22 13.35 14.92 -2.39
CA GLU A 22 14.56 14.73 -3.21
C GLU A 22 15.02 13.27 -3.19
N SER A 23 15.05 12.65 -2.00
CA SER A 23 15.37 11.22 -1.86
C SER A 23 14.37 10.32 -2.61
N PHE A 24 13.08 10.62 -2.54
CA PHE A 24 12.07 9.90 -3.33
C PHE A 24 12.30 10.04 -4.84
N ILE A 25 12.62 11.24 -5.32
CA ILE A 25 12.92 11.49 -6.74
C ILE A 25 14.18 10.74 -7.18
N GLU A 26 15.24 10.76 -6.36
CA GLU A 26 16.50 10.09 -6.67
C GLU A 26 16.34 8.56 -6.66
N LYS A 27 15.73 8.01 -5.61
CA LYS A 27 15.72 6.57 -5.33
C LYS A 27 14.50 5.82 -5.86
N GLY A 28 13.42 6.54 -6.19
CA GLY A 28 12.13 5.96 -6.57
C GLY A 28 11.27 5.48 -5.39
N HIS A 29 11.76 5.62 -4.15
CA HIS A 29 11.04 5.20 -2.94
C HIS A 29 11.49 6.04 -1.73
N CYS A 30 10.65 6.10 -0.69
CA CYS A 30 10.98 6.78 0.57
C CYS A 30 10.12 6.23 1.72
N VAL A 31 10.49 6.57 2.97
CA VAL A 31 9.70 6.23 4.16
C VAL A 31 9.21 7.53 4.82
N VAL A 32 7.89 7.70 4.90
CA VAL A 32 7.24 8.77 5.66
C VAL A 32 6.84 8.22 7.02
N ARG A 33 7.52 8.66 8.08
CA ARG A 33 7.26 8.19 9.45
C ARG A 33 6.18 9.03 10.13
N GLY A 34 5.31 8.37 10.89
CA GLY A 34 4.27 9.05 11.68
C GLY A 34 3.11 9.61 10.85
N LEU A 35 2.91 9.10 9.63
CA LEU A 35 1.80 9.54 8.77
C LEU A 35 0.42 9.20 9.37
N ALA A 36 0.34 8.07 10.07
CA ALA A 36 -0.76 7.71 10.94
C ALA A 36 -0.19 7.25 12.29
N SER A 37 -0.84 7.64 13.38
CA SER A 37 -0.50 7.21 14.73
C SER A 37 -0.98 5.79 15.01
N ALA A 38 -0.41 5.14 16.03
CA ALA A 38 -0.86 3.81 16.46
C ALA A 38 -2.34 3.80 16.88
N GLU A 39 -2.84 4.90 17.45
CA GLU A 39 -4.23 5.06 17.85
C GLU A 39 -5.16 5.18 16.63
N GLU A 40 -4.78 6.00 15.64
CA GLU A 40 -5.51 6.09 14.37
C GLU A 40 -5.53 4.73 13.65
N ILE A 41 -4.40 4.03 13.56
CA ILE A 41 -4.35 2.68 12.99
C ILE A 41 -5.27 1.73 13.77
N ALA A 42 -5.22 1.74 15.10
CA ALA A 42 -6.08 0.89 15.94
C ALA A 42 -7.58 1.18 15.74
N HIS A 43 -7.94 2.44 15.46
CA HIS A 43 -9.32 2.83 15.16
C HIS A 43 -9.81 2.22 13.83
N TYR A 44 -9.03 2.30 12.76
CA TYR A 44 -9.45 1.85 11.42
C TYR A 44 -9.24 0.34 11.18
N LYS A 45 -8.28 -0.28 11.87
CA LYS A 45 -7.86 -1.67 11.62
C LYS A 45 -9.00 -2.69 11.70
N PRO A 46 -9.94 -2.66 12.66
CA PRO A 46 -11.03 -3.66 12.72
C PRO A 46 -11.89 -3.67 11.45
N ALA A 47 -12.22 -2.49 10.91
CA ALA A 47 -12.99 -2.38 9.67
C ALA A 47 -12.20 -2.87 8.45
N ILE A 48 -10.89 -2.65 8.42
CA ILE A 48 -10.00 -3.15 7.36
C ILE A 48 -9.84 -4.68 7.46
N ASP A 49 -9.69 -5.24 8.67
CA ASP A 49 -9.65 -6.68 8.91
C ASP A 49 -10.95 -7.34 8.39
N GLU A 50 -12.10 -6.77 8.74
CA GLU A 50 -13.41 -7.23 8.28
C GLU A 50 -13.51 -7.17 6.75
N ALA A 51 -13.22 -6.02 6.14
CA ALA A 51 -13.25 -5.83 4.69
C ALA A 51 -12.34 -6.83 3.97
N THR A 52 -11.13 -7.03 4.51
CA THR A 52 -10.16 -7.98 3.96
C THR A 52 -10.73 -9.38 3.97
N MET A 53 -11.26 -9.84 5.10
CA MET A 53 -11.76 -11.21 5.19
C MET A 53 -13.03 -11.41 4.35
N GLN A 54 -13.94 -10.45 4.30
CA GLN A 54 -15.19 -10.58 3.54
C GLN A 54 -14.98 -10.51 2.02
N ARG A 55 -14.05 -9.68 1.56
CA ARG A 55 -13.82 -9.40 0.13
C ARG A 55 -12.69 -10.23 -0.49
N ARG A 56 -12.09 -11.16 0.27
CA ARG A 56 -10.95 -11.95 -0.24
C ARG A 56 -11.32 -12.71 -1.51
N TRP A 57 -10.48 -12.57 -2.53
CA TRP A 57 -10.70 -13.21 -3.84
C TRP A 57 -10.58 -14.73 -3.74
N ASP A 58 -9.54 -15.23 -3.06
CA ASP A 58 -9.30 -16.64 -2.84
C ASP A 58 -9.75 -17.06 -1.43
N LYS A 59 -10.72 -17.98 -1.39
CA LYS A 59 -11.30 -18.51 -0.15
C LYS A 59 -10.78 -19.90 0.20
N ARG A 60 -9.96 -20.51 -0.65
CA ARG A 60 -9.38 -21.85 -0.44
C ARG A 60 -8.42 -21.86 0.75
N PRO A 61 -8.19 -23.02 1.40
CA PRO A 61 -7.11 -23.19 2.37
C PRO A 61 -5.73 -22.89 1.78
N LEU A 62 -4.78 -22.39 2.59
CA LEU A 62 -3.43 -22.00 2.14
C LEU A 62 -2.72 -23.07 1.30
N GLN A 63 -2.87 -24.35 1.66
CA GLN A 63 -2.21 -25.47 0.98
C GLN A 63 -2.70 -25.68 -0.46
N GLU A 64 -3.90 -25.20 -0.80
CA GLU A 64 -4.54 -25.36 -2.10
C GLU A 64 -4.32 -24.15 -3.03
N ARG A 65 -3.58 -23.12 -2.57
CA ARG A 65 -3.32 -21.90 -3.33
C ARG A 65 -2.02 -22.01 -4.14
N ASP A 66 -1.93 -21.23 -5.23
CA ASP A 66 -0.71 -21.08 -6.02
C ASP A 66 0.35 -20.25 -5.27
N THR A 67 1.53 -20.06 -5.85
CA THR A 67 2.67 -19.36 -5.21
C THR A 67 2.28 -17.96 -4.71
N TYR A 68 1.52 -17.19 -5.50
CA TYR A 68 1.09 -15.84 -5.12
C TYR A 68 -0.07 -15.85 -4.11
N GLY A 69 -1.04 -16.76 -4.26
CA GLY A 69 -2.12 -16.96 -3.29
C GLY A 69 -1.63 -17.49 -1.94
N LYS A 70 -0.46 -18.15 -1.91
CA LYS A 70 0.26 -18.50 -0.68
C LYS A 70 1.02 -17.34 -0.05
N ALA A 71 1.35 -16.30 -0.82
CA ALA A 71 2.04 -15.13 -0.28
C ALA A 71 1.10 -14.27 0.57
N PHE A 72 -0.14 -14.05 0.10
CA PHE A 72 -1.10 -13.19 0.79
C PHE A 72 -2.55 -13.64 0.65
N ILE A 73 -3.34 -13.42 1.70
CA ILE A 73 -4.77 -13.12 1.55
C ILE A 73 -4.87 -11.71 0.98
N GLN A 74 -5.67 -11.55 -0.07
CA GLN A 74 -5.75 -10.30 -0.82
C GLN A 74 -7.20 -9.85 -0.98
N SER A 75 -7.45 -8.56 -0.85
CA SER A 75 -8.76 -7.96 -1.10
C SER A 75 -8.59 -6.62 -1.76
N ALA A 76 -9.20 -6.46 -2.94
CA ALA A 76 -9.17 -5.22 -3.70
C ALA A 76 -10.40 -4.35 -3.42
N ALA A 77 -10.24 -3.05 -3.65
CA ALA A 77 -11.29 -2.05 -3.50
C ALA A 77 -11.96 -2.12 -2.11
N ILE A 78 -11.16 -2.24 -1.05
CA ILE A 78 -11.68 -2.28 0.32
C ILE A 78 -12.30 -0.94 0.72
N CYS A 79 -11.92 0.16 0.05
CA CYS A 79 -12.59 1.45 0.20
C CYS A 79 -14.09 1.43 -0.12
N GLN A 80 -14.58 0.40 -0.82
CA GLN A 80 -16.00 0.21 -1.15
C GLN A 80 -16.75 -0.63 -0.12
N HIS A 81 -16.10 -1.06 0.96
CA HIS A 81 -16.71 -1.95 1.95
C HIS A 81 -17.67 -1.21 2.89
N ASN A 82 -17.18 -0.16 3.56
CA ASN A 82 -17.96 0.69 4.47
C ASN A 82 -17.32 2.08 4.62
N GLU A 83 -18.03 3.01 5.26
CA GLU A 83 -17.57 4.40 5.44
C GLU A 83 -16.24 4.50 6.21
N THR A 84 -15.99 3.61 7.18
CA THR A 84 -14.73 3.60 7.96
C THR A 84 -13.53 3.25 7.08
N THR A 85 -13.62 2.20 6.26
CA THR A 85 -12.57 1.86 5.29
C THR A 85 -12.42 2.93 4.22
N GLN A 86 -13.53 3.51 3.76
CA GLN A 86 -13.49 4.60 2.80
C GLN A 86 -12.75 5.83 3.36
N ALA A 87 -13.05 6.22 4.60
CA ALA A 87 -12.41 7.36 5.26
C ALA A 87 -10.89 7.17 5.38
N PHE A 88 -10.42 5.97 5.71
CA PHE A 88 -8.99 5.66 5.77
C PHE A 88 -8.32 5.73 4.40
N ILE A 89 -8.89 5.07 3.38
CA ILE A 89 -8.28 4.98 2.05
C ILE A 89 -8.31 6.33 1.32
N TYR A 90 -9.37 7.12 1.50
CA TYR A 90 -9.52 8.46 0.90
C TYR A 90 -8.98 9.60 1.79
N ALA A 91 -8.26 9.27 2.87
CA ALA A 91 -7.72 10.25 3.80
C ALA A 91 -6.97 11.38 3.09
N ARG A 92 -7.39 12.62 3.34
CA ARG A 92 -6.77 13.80 2.71
C ARG A 92 -5.31 13.94 3.09
N ARG A 93 -4.94 13.57 4.32
CA ARG A 93 -3.55 13.54 4.80
C ARG A 93 -2.66 12.69 3.88
N PHE A 94 -3.12 11.50 3.51
CA PHE A 94 -2.37 10.56 2.66
C PHE A 94 -2.28 11.06 1.22
N ALA A 95 -3.40 11.53 0.66
CA ALA A 95 -3.45 12.12 -0.67
C ALA A 95 -2.52 13.33 -0.81
N ARG A 96 -2.37 14.15 0.24
CA ARG A 96 -1.47 15.30 0.25
C ARG A 96 0.00 14.91 0.24
N VAL A 97 0.39 13.88 0.97
CA VAL A 97 1.76 13.35 0.91
C VAL A 97 2.07 12.80 -0.47
N ALA A 98 1.16 12.01 -1.05
CA ALA A 98 1.33 11.49 -2.41
C ALA A 98 1.47 12.62 -3.45
N ALA A 99 0.67 13.68 -3.33
CA ALA A 99 0.74 14.85 -4.20
C ALA A 99 2.08 15.60 -4.08
N GLN A 100 2.59 15.78 -2.85
CA GLN A 100 3.89 16.42 -2.60
C GLN A 100 5.05 15.61 -3.21
N LEU A 101 5.04 14.28 -3.02
CA LEU A 101 6.05 13.38 -3.59
C LEU A 101 6.06 13.45 -5.13
N MET A 102 4.87 13.39 -5.76
CA MET A 102 4.74 13.46 -7.22
C MET A 102 4.85 14.88 -7.79
N GLY A 103 4.92 15.92 -6.95
CA GLY A 103 5.02 17.31 -7.38
C GLY A 103 3.77 17.83 -8.10
N CYS A 104 2.58 17.34 -7.76
CA CYS A 104 1.32 17.75 -8.38
C CYS A 104 0.36 18.38 -7.35
N GLN A 105 -0.73 19.00 -7.84
CA GLN A 105 -1.71 19.67 -6.96
C GLN A 105 -2.68 18.70 -6.25
N GLY A 106 -2.80 17.47 -6.76
CA GLY A 106 -3.71 16.47 -6.25
C GLY A 106 -3.57 15.15 -7.00
N VAL A 107 -4.10 14.09 -6.40
CA VAL A 107 -3.99 12.72 -6.89
C VAL A 107 -5.36 12.10 -7.01
N ARG A 108 -5.46 11.02 -7.79
CA ARG A 108 -6.66 10.17 -7.85
C ARG A 108 -6.26 8.78 -7.40
N LEU A 109 -7.09 8.16 -6.56
CA LEU A 109 -6.95 6.75 -6.25
C LEU A 109 -7.25 5.93 -7.50
N TYR A 110 -6.27 5.20 -7.99
CA TYR A 110 -6.47 4.23 -9.07
C TYR A 110 -7.01 2.90 -8.51
N HIS A 111 -6.36 2.41 -7.46
CA HIS A 111 -6.67 1.13 -6.83
C HIS A 111 -6.18 1.12 -5.38
N ASP A 112 -6.91 0.42 -4.52
CA ASP A 112 -6.52 0.07 -3.15
C ASP A 112 -6.66 -1.44 -2.91
N GLN A 113 -5.77 -1.97 -2.08
CA GLN A 113 -5.75 -3.38 -1.72
C GLN A 113 -5.18 -3.60 -0.33
N SER A 114 -5.74 -4.57 0.39
CA SER A 114 -5.13 -5.13 1.59
C SER A 114 -4.42 -6.45 1.29
N LEU A 115 -3.28 -6.65 1.96
CA LEU A 115 -2.39 -7.80 1.82
C LEU A 115 -2.07 -8.36 3.20
N TYR A 116 -2.54 -9.58 3.50
CA TYR A 116 -2.33 -10.22 4.80
C TYR A 116 -1.45 -11.45 4.61
N LYS A 117 -0.26 -11.41 5.20
CA LYS A 117 0.71 -12.50 5.12
C LYS A 117 0.43 -13.52 6.20
N GLU A 118 0.12 -14.75 5.82
CA GLU A 118 -0.10 -15.84 6.76
C GLU A 118 1.26 -16.42 7.22
N PRO A 119 1.37 -16.96 8.45
CA PRO A 119 2.55 -17.70 8.87
C PRO A 119 2.89 -18.82 7.88
N GLY A 120 4.15 -18.89 7.44
CA GLY A 120 4.59 -19.84 6.41
C GLY A 120 4.24 -19.44 4.97
N GLY A 121 3.68 -18.23 4.75
CA GLY A 121 3.47 -17.67 3.42
C GLY A 121 4.78 -17.38 2.67
N GLY A 122 4.71 -17.42 1.34
CA GLY A 122 5.87 -17.26 0.46
C GLY A 122 6.53 -15.88 0.49
N PHE A 123 7.68 -15.76 -0.16
CA PHE A 123 8.31 -14.48 -0.49
C PHE A 123 7.62 -13.84 -1.72
N THR A 124 7.67 -12.52 -1.82
CA THR A 124 7.23 -11.78 -3.01
C THR A 124 8.43 -11.53 -3.92
N PRO A 125 8.53 -12.18 -5.10
CA PRO A 125 9.61 -11.96 -6.07
C PRO A 125 9.83 -10.49 -6.44
N TRP A 126 11.02 -10.18 -6.96
CA TRP A 126 11.30 -8.88 -7.56
C TRP A 126 10.32 -8.61 -8.71
N HIS A 127 9.78 -7.40 -8.78
CA HIS A 127 8.88 -6.94 -9.82
C HIS A 127 8.86 -5.42 -9.88
N GLN A 128 8.30 -4.86 -10.95
CA GLN A 128 7.90 -3.47 -11.04
C GLN A 128 6.37 -3.39 -11.10
N ASP A 129 5.73 -2.56 -10.29
CA ASP A 129 4.26 -2.51 -10.26
C ASP A 129 3.65 -2.01 -11.59
N GLN A 130 4.36 -1.13 -12.31
CA GLN A 130 3.82 -0.45 -13.48
C GLN A 130 3.37 -1.41 -14.60
N VAL A 131 4.00 -2.59 -14.73
CA VAL A 131 3.59 -3.59 -15.75
C VAL A 131 2.17 -4.13 -15.52
N TYR A 132 1.61 -3.98 -14.32
CA TYR A 132 0.23 -4.37 -14.02
C TYR A 132 -0.81 -3.30 -14.31
N TRP A 133 -0.39 -2.06 -14.49
CA TRP A 133 -1.31 -0.93 -14.56
C TRP A 133 -1.52 -0.50 -16.01
N PRO A 134 -2.76 -0.51 -16.52
CA PRO A 134 -3.11 -0.04 -17.86
C PRO A 134 -3.13 1.50 -17.91
N LEU A 135 -2.09 2.15 -17.39
CA LEU A 135 -1.93 3.59 -17.33
C LEU A 135 -0.82 4.03 -18.28
N GLN A 136 -1.13 5.00 -19.14
CA GLN A 136 -0.16 5.58 -20.09
C GLN A 136 0.86 6.54 -19.43
N THR A 137 0.78 6.70 -18.10
CA THR A 137 1.61 7.64 -17.34
C THR A 137 2.44 6.91 -16.30
N ASN A 138 3.65 7.41 -16.07
CA ASN A 138 4.53 7.00 -14.98
C ASN A 138 4.40 7.93 -13.76
N GLN A 139 3.45 8.87 -13.76
CA GLN A 139 3.12 9.72 -12.60
C GLN A 139 2.19 8.97 -11.65
N THR A 140 2.69 7.86 -11.12
CA THR A 140 2.00 6.93 -10.23
C THR A 140 2.85 6.70 -8.98
N VAL A 141 2.22 6.43 -7.85
CA VAL A 141 2.91 6.08 -6.61
C VAL A 141 2.07 5.08 -5.83
N THR A 142 2.71 4.02 -5.32
CA THR A 142 2.13 3.11 -4.34
C THR A 142 2.42 3.65 -2.94
N MET A 143 1.38 3.87 -2.14
CA MET A 143 1.52 4.10 -0.70
C MET A 143 1.27 2.79 0.03
N TRP A 144 2.34 2.15 0.50
CA TRP A 144 2.22 0.99 1.38
C TRP A 144 2.20 1.43 2.84
N MET A 145 1.15 1.03 3.56
CA MET A 145 0.95 1.40 4.97
C MET A 145 0.80 0.15 5.83
N PRO A 146 1.78 -0.17 6.70
CA PRO A 146 1.65 -1.29 7.61
C PRO A 146 0.61 -0.99 8.69
N LEU A 147 -0.32 -1.92 8.89
CA LEU A 147 -1.35 -1.83 9.94
C LEU A 147 -0.92 -2.51 11.25
N VAL A 148 0.28 -3.08 11.28
CA VAL A 148 0.93 -3.73 12.41
C VAL A 148 2.43 -3.45 12.35
N ASP A 149 3.14 -3.62 13.45
CA ASP A 149 4.59 -3.54 13.43
C ASP A 149 5.19 -4.60 12.50
N VAL A 150 6.18 -4.20 11.71
CA VAL A 150 6.86 -5.06 10.73
C VAL A 150 8.31 -5.19 11.17
N PRO A 151 8.62 -6.20 12.00
CA PRO A 151 9.98 -6.41 12.48
C PRO A 151 10.84 -6.99 11.34
N ASN A 152 12.15 -6.79 11.41
CA ASN A 152 13.08 -7.12 10.32
C ASN A 152 13.01 -8.61 9.93
N GLU A 153 12.70 -9.49 10.88
CA GLU A 153 12.65 -10.95 10.72
C GLU A 153 11.48 -11.42 9.85
N ILE A 154 10.39 -10.63 9.75
CA ILE A 154 9.18 -10.99 8.99
C ILE A 154 9.29 -10.51 7.53
N GLY A 155 10.33 -9.74 7.21
CA GLY A 155 10.64 -9.24 5.88
C GLY A 155 9.74 -8.07 5.52
N GLY A 156 10.21 -6.85 5.81
CA GLY A 156 9.63 -5.63 5.24
C GLY A 156 9.83 -5.57 3.72
N MET A 157 9.28 -4.53 3.09
CA MET A 157 9.56 -4.29 1.67
C MET A 157 11.03 -3.94 1.47
N VAL A 158 11.61 -4.48 0.41
CA VAL A 158 12.97 -4.13 -0.05
C VAL A 158 12.83 -3.46 -1.41
N PHE A 159 13.57 -2.38 -1.61
CA PHE A 159 13.61 -1.64 -2.87
C PHE A 159 15.04 -1.62 -3.41
N ALA A 160 15.16 -1.54 -4.73
CA ALA A 160 16.44 -1.27 -5.41
C ALA A 160 16.49 0.22 -5.80
N ASP A 161 17.40 0.97 -5.19
CA ASP A 161 17.59 2.42 -5.41
C ASP A 161 17.72 2.75 -6.91
N GLY A 162 16.96 3.74 -7.37
CA GLY A 162 17.10 4.35 -8.70
C GLY A 162 16.48 3.56 -9.84
N THR A 163 16.05 2.32 -9.62
CA THR A 163 15.47 1.46 -10.67
C THR A 163 14.18 2.00 -11.30
N SER A 164 13.52 2.97 -10.67
CA SER A 164 12.39 3.70 -11.26
C SER A 164 12.77 4.53 -12.50
N HIS A 165 14.05 4.82 -12.71
CA HIS A 165 14.55 5.64 -13.83
C HIS A 165 15.00 4.80 -15.03
N GLU A 166 15.15 3.49 -14.84
CA GLU A 166 15.70 2.57 -15.84
C GLU A 166 14.65 2.03 -16.83
N GLY A 167 13.40 2.50 -16.73
CA GLY A 167 12.28 2.03 -17.55
C GLY A 167 11.85 0.61 -17.17
N ASN A 168 11.37 -0.16 -18.15
CA ASN A 168 10.93 -1.53 -17.93
C ASN A 168 12.15 -2.47 -17.86
N LEU A 169 12.37 -3.07 -16.69
CA LEU A 169 13.46 -4.00 -16.41
C LEU A 169 13.06 -5.48 -16.56
N GLY A 170 11.80 -5.76 -16.85
CA GLY A 170 11.28 -7.10 -17.08
C GLY A 170 9.75 -7.12 -17.15
N GLU A 171 9.20 -7.90 -18.08
CA GLU A 171 7.74 -8.07 -18.25
C GLU A 171 7.16 -9.19 -17.39
N GLU A 172 7.97 -9.78 -16.51
CA GLU A 172 7.54 -10.95 -15.75
C GLU A 172 6.59 -10.56 -14.63
N VAL A 173 5.37 -11.09 -14.74
CA VAL A 173 4.38 -11.07 -13.67
C VAL A 173 4.89 -11.93 -12.52
N ILE A 174 4.82 -11.42 -11.29
CA ILE A 174 5.00 -12.14 -10.02
C ILE A 174 4.45 -13.56 -10.15
N GLY A 175 5.36 -14.53 -10.10
CA GLY A 175 5.06 -15.94 -10.24
C GLY A 175 6.33 -16.77 -10.12
N ASP A 176 6.25 -18.03 -10.50
CA ASP A 176 7.40 -18.94 -10.44
C ASP A 176 8.51 -18.54 -11.44
N ALA A 177 8.15 -17.91 -12.56
CA ALA A 177 9.10 -17.44 -13.57
C ALA A 177 9.97 -16.28 -13.05
N SER A 178 9.37 -15.34 -12.31
CA SER A 178 10.08 -14.17 -11.77
C SER A 178 10.99 -14.48 -10.57
N GLN A 179 11.19 -15.75 -10.21
CA GLN A 179 12.05 -16.18 -9.11
C GLN A 179 13.52 -16.41 -9.52
N SER A 180 13.82 -16.51 -10.82
CA SER A 180 15.14 -16.90 -11.33
C SER A 180 16.14 -15.76 -11.46
#